data_AF-W1WIV9-F1
#
_entry.id   AF-W1WIV9-F1
#
_cell.length_a   1.000
_cell.length_b   1.000
_cell.length_c   1.000
_cell.angle_alpha   90.00
_cell.angle_beta   90.00
_cell.angle_gamma   90.00
#
_symmetry.space_group_name_H-M   'P 1'
#
loop_
_entity.id
_entity.type
_entity.pdbx_description
1 polymer ?
#
loop_
_entity_poly.entity_id
_entity_poly.type
_entity_poly.pdbx_seq_one_letter_code
_entity_poly.pdbx_strand_id
1 'polypeptide(L)'
;EEAFEVLASQNYSAALRENDIVPVSEPEIEREQFEEGKDLIFKATVTKRPEVKLGDYKGLEAEKQDATVTDEQIEEQLNNIREQQAKMVVAEEGATIQKDDFAVIDFAGSIDGKPFDGGEGKSYPLQIGSGSFIPGFEDQLIGAKAGDDVTVKVTFPEDYFVAELAGKEAEFKTHIHDIKRKELPELNDEFAKEASSYETIEELKKDLRTKMEEEASRR
;
A
#
# COMPACT_ATOMS: atom_id res chain seq x y z
N GLU A 1 45.02 9.39 -38.59
CA GLU A 1 44.01 8.86 -37.66
C GLU A 1 42.71 8.51 -38.38
N GLU A 2 41.99 9.47 -38.95
CA GLU A 2 40.67 9.24 -39.59
C GLU A 2 40.68 8.20 -40.71
N ALA A 3 41.74 8.17 -41.53
CA ALA A 3 41.89 7.17 -42.59
C ALA A 3 42.02 5.73 -42.05
N PHE A 4 42.64 5.54 -40.88
CA PHE A 4 42.76 4.24 -40.24
C PHE A 4 41.41 3.78 -39.69
N GLU A 5 40.67 4.66 -39.00
CA GLU A 5 39.37 4.32 -38.42
C GLU A 5 38.34 3.91 -39.47
N VAL A 6 38.30 4.62 -40.60
CA VAL A 6 37.40 4.29 -41.72
C VAL A 6 37.76 2.93 -42.32
N LEU A 7 39.05 2.67 -42.57
CA LEU A 7 39.50 1.40 -43.15
C LEU A 7 39.31 0.23 -42.17
N ALA A 8 39.64 0.42 -40.89
CA ALA A 8 39.47 -0.61 -39.86
C ALA A 8 37.98 -0.94 -39.64
N SER A 9 37.11 0.07 -39.54
CA SER A 9 35.67 -0.14 -39.37
C SER A 9 35.02 -0.85 -40.55
N GLN A 10 35.43 -0.52 -41.79
CA GLN A 10 34.92 -1.17 -42.99
C GLN A 10 35.36 -2.63 -43.10
N ASN A 11 36.66 -2.89 -42.92
CA ASN A 11 37.21 -4.25 -42.97
C ASN A 11 36.71 -5.12 -41.82
N TYR A 12 36.54 -4.54 -40.63
CA TYR A 12 35.91 -5.21 -39.47
C TYR A 12 34.46 -5.61 -39.76
N SER A 13 33.64 -4.69 -40.29
CA SER A 13 32.25 -4.98 -40.65
C SER A 13 32.14 -6.05 -41.75
N ALA A 14 33.08 -6.06 -42.71
CA ALA A 14 33.15 -7.09 -43.74
C ALA A 14 33.53 -8.46 -43.14
N ALA A 15 34.53 -8.51 -42.25
CA ALA A 15 34.97 -9.72 -41.59
C ALA A 15 33.87 -10.35 -40.71
N LEU A 16 33.08 -9.53 -40.00
CA LEU A 16 31.92 -10.00 -39.24
C LEU A 16 30.86 -10.66 -40.12
N ARG A 17 30.56 -10.07 -41.29
CA ARG A 17 29.60 -10.63 -42.25
C ARG A 17 30.09 -11.91 -42.90
N GLU A 18 31.37 -11.96 -43.28
CA GLU A 18 31.96 -13.15 -43.92
C GLU A 18 32.01 -14.36 -42.96
N ASN A 19 32.17 -14.11 -41.66
CA ASN A 19 32.26 -15.16 -40.64
C ASN A 19 30.93 -15.42 -39.88
N ASP A 20 29.84 -14.77 -40.29
CA ASP A 20 28.52 -14.84 -39.64
C ASP A 20 28.59 -14.60 -38.12
N ILE A 21 29.43 -13.65 -37.71
CA ILE A 21 29.63 -13.30 -36.30
C ILE A 21 28.69 -12.14 -35.97
N VAL A 22 27.74 -12.40 -35.07
CA VAL A 22 26.91 -11.36 -34.45
C VAL A 22 27.59 -10.93 -33.14
N PRO A 23 28.22 -9.75 -33.08
CA PRO A 23 28.83 -9.25 -31.86
C PRO A 23 27.76 -8.78 -30.87
N VAL A 24 27.97 -9.01 -29.57
CA VAL A 24 27.10 -8.49 -28.50
C VAL A 24 27.65 -7.24 -27.82
N SER A 25 28.88 -6.86 -28.16
CA SER A 25 29.58 -5.69 -27.64
C SER A 25 30.26 -4.93 -28.77
N GLU A 26 30.59 -3.67 -28.52
CA GLU A 26 31.50 -2.93 -29.39
C GLU A 26 32.88 -3.64 -29.40
N PRO A 27 33.57 -3.71 -30.56
CA PRO A 27 34.90 -4.31 -30.63
C PRO A 27 35.97 -3.42 -30.00
N GLU A 28 36.96 -4.05 -29.40
CA GLU A 28 38.22 -3.39 -29.07
C GLU A 28 39.18 -3.51 -30.26
N ILE A 29 39.53 -2.38 -30.89
CA ILE A 29 40.40 -2.33 -32.06
C ILE A 29 41.80 -1.84 -31.65
N GLU A 30 42.79 -2.72 -31.75
CA GLU A 30 44.19 -2.41 -31.53
C GLU A 30 44.91 -2.24 -32.88
N ARG A 31 45.61 -1.11 -33.04
CA ARG A 31 46.43 -0.84 -34.22
C ARG A 31 47.82 -1.46 -34.04
N GLU A 32 48.21 -2.40 -34.91
CA GLU A 32 49.54 -3.02 -34.87
C GLU A 32 50.49 -2.40 -35.88
N GLN A 33 50.04 -2.16 -37.12
CA GLN A 33 50.87 -1.58 -38.17
C GLN A 33 50.08 -0.61 -39.06
N PHE A 34 50.57 0.63 -39.14
CA PHE A 34 50.03 1.68 -39.99
C PHE A 34 51.17 2.61 -40.46
N GLU A 35 51.95 2.13 -41.44
CA GLU A 35 53.07 2.87 -42.05
C GLU A 35 52.81 3.06 -43.55
N GLU A 36 53.22 4.21 -44.10
CA GLU A 36 53.02 4.53 -45.51
C GLU A 36 53.82 3.56 -46.41
N GLY A 37 53.13 2.88 -47.34
CA GLY A 37 53.74 1.89 -48.24
C GLY A 37 53.86 0.47 -47.68
N LYS A 38 53.33 0.20 -46.48
CA LYS A 38 53.22 -1.16 -45.91
C LYS A 38 51.75 -1.54 -45.69
N ASP A 39 51.49 -2.84 -45.54
CA ASP A 39 50.16 -3.35 -45.29
C ASP A 39 49.62 -2.90 -43.92
N LEU A 40 48.33 -2.62 -43.87
CA LEU A 40 47.60 -2.27 -42.66
C LEU A 40 47.31 -3.54 -41.85
N ILE A 41 47.78 -3.60 -40.60
CA ILE A 41 47.49 -4.70 -39.67
C ILE A 41 46.83 -4.14 -38.42
N PHE A 42 45.63 -4.63 -38.10
CA PHE A 42 44.90 -4.31 -36.89
C PHE A 42 44.23 -5.55 -36.33
N LYS A 43 44.03 -5.57 -35.02
CA LYS A 43 43.38 -6.66 -34.29
C LYS A 43 42.08 -6.16 -33.70
N ALA A 44 40.98 -6.86 -33.97
CA ALA A 44 39.67 -6.54 -33.41
C ALA A 44 39.21 -7.69 -32.49
N THR A 45 39.03 -7.41 -31.21
CA THR A 45 38.53 -8.37 -30.22
C THR A 45 37.05 -8.12 -29.97
N VAL A 46 36.20 -9.13 -30.14
CA VAL A 46 34.76 -8.99 -29.92
C VAL A 46 34.15 -10.24 -29.31
N THR A 47 33.14 -10.05 -28.44
CA THR A 47 32.39 -11.15 -27.84
C THR A 47 31.29 -11.59 -28.79
N LYS A 48 31.33 -12.87 -29.21
CA LYS A 48 30.29 -13.48 -30.06
C LYS A 48 29.02 -13.74 -29.24
N ARG A 49 27.84 -13.53 -29.83
CA ARG A 49 26.56 -13.95 -29.24
C ARG A 49 26.58 -15.47 -28.96
N PRO A 50 26.30 -15.92 -27.73
CA PRO A 50 26.25 -17.35 -27.44
C PRO A 50 25.10 -18.00 -28.22
N GLU A 51 25.34 -19.21 -28.72
CA GLU A 51 24.28 -20.05 -29.27
C GLU A 51 23.44 -20.60 -28.12
N VAL A 52 22.21 -20.08 -27.97
CA VAL A 52 21.27 -20.56 -26.96
C VAL A 52 20.71 -21.90 -27.43
N LYS A 53 21.14 -22.99 -26.79
CA LYS A 53 20.46 -24.29 -26.91
C LYS A 53 19.32 -24.32 -25.91
N LEU A 54 18.09 -24.22 -26.40
CA LEU A 54 16.92 -24.46 -25.58
C LEU A 54 16.97 -25.91 -25.07
N GLY A 55 16.82 -26.11 -23.76
CA GLY A 55 16.60 -27.43 -23.18
C GLY A 55 15.19 -27.95 -23.49
N ASP A 56 14.73 -28.97 -22.77
CA ASP A 56 13.35 -29.47 -22.87
C ASP A 56 12.36 -28.47 -22.26
N TYR A 57 11.90 -27.53 -23.07
CA TYR A 57 10.89 -26.53 -22.70
C TYR A 57 9.45 -27.06 -22.89
N LYS A 58 9.28 -28.19 -23.57
CA LYS A 58 7.99 -28.87 -23.77
C LYS A 58 7.77 -29.85 -22.62
N GLY A 59 6.82 -29.55 -21.73
CA GLY A 59 6.54 -30.34 -20.53
C GLY A 59 6.74 -29.58 -19.22
N LEU A 60 7.02 -28.27 -19.28
CA LEU A 60 6.96 -27.41 -18.11
C LEU A 60 5.50 -27.28 -17.67
N GLU A 61 5.20 -27.74 -16.47
CA GLU A 61 3.91 -27.55 -15.83
C GLU A 61 3.93 -26.20 -15.09
N ALA A 62 2.94 -25.36 -15.37
CA ALA A 62 2.68 -24.15 -14.62
C ALA A 62 1.31 -24.31 -13.96
N GLU A 63 1.25 -24.12 -12.64
CA GLU A 63 -0.03 -24.08 -11.94
C GLU A 63 -0.79 -22.84 -12.36
N LYS A 64 -1.92 -23.04 -13.05
CA LYS A 64 -2.88 -21.97 -13.31
C LYS A 64 -3.70 -21.78 -12.03
N GLN A 65 -3.56 -20.62 -11.39
CA GLN A 65 -4.50 -20.25 -10.33
C GLN A 65 -5.82 -19.87 -10.99
N ASP A 66 -6.82 -20.75 -10.91
CA ASP A 66 -8.19 -20.38 -11.23
C ASP A 66 -8.73 -19.53 -10.08
N ALA A 67 -8.48 -18.23 -10.13
CA ALA A 67 -9.05 -17.28 -9.19
C ALA A 67 -10.55 -17.07 -9.53
N THR A 68 -11.37 -17.98 -9.02
CA THR A 68 -12.83 -17.85 -9.09
C THR A 68 -13.27 -16.87 -8.02
N VAL A 69 -13.90 -15.77 -8.42
CA VAL A 69 -14.46 -14.79 -7.48
C VAL A 69 -15.69 -15.39 -6.82
N THR A 70 -15.63 -15.54 -5.50
CA THR A 70 -16.76 -16.04 -4.70
C THR A 70 -17.73 -14.92 -4.39
N ASP A 71 -18.99 -15.25 -4.15
CA ASP A 71 -19.99 -14.24 -3.76
C ASP A 71 -19.64 -13.58 -2.41
N GLU A 72 -18.96 -14.30 -1.51
CA GLU A 72 -18.41 -13.75 -0.26
C GLU A 72 -17.40 -12.62 -0.50
N GLN A 73 -16.51 -12.77 -1.49
CA GLN A 73 -15.55 -11.73 -1.86
C GLN A 73 -16.25 -10.50 -2.45
N ILE A 74 -17.34 -10.70 -3.19
CA ILE A 74 -18.16 -9.59 -3.71
C ILE A 74 -18.87 -8.88 -2.56
N GLU A 75 -19.42 -9.62 -1.59
CA GLU A 75 -20.06 -9.04 -0.41
C GLU A 75 -19.07 -8.27 0.47
N GLU A 76 -17.84 -8.77 0.63
CA GLU A 76 -16.77 -8.07 1.33
C GLU A 76 -16.41 -6.76 0.62
N GLN A 77 -16.21 -6.79 -0.71
CA GLN A 77 -15.95 -5.57 -1.47
C GLN A 77 -17.11 -4.58 -1.39
N LEU A 78 -18.35 -5.07 -1.44
CA LEU A 78 -19.53 -4.23 -1.32
C LEU A 78 -19.63 -3.60 0.07
N ASN A 79 -19.32 -4.34 1.13
CA ASN A 79 -19.24 -3.81 2.50
C ASN A 79 -18.12 -2.77 2.64
N ASN A 80 -16.96 -2.98 2.01
CA ASN A 80 -15.88 -1.98 2.00
C ASN A 80 -16.33 -0.66 1.35
N ILE A 81 -17.04 -0.74 0.21
CA ILE A 81 -17.61 0.46 -0.43
C ILE A 81 -18.65 1.11 0.49
N ARG A 82 -19.48 0.30 1.16
CA ARG A 82 -20.49 0.76 2.13
C ARG A 82 -19.86 1.49 3.32
N GLU A 83 -18.74 0.99 3.84
CA GLU A 83 -17.99 1.62 4.92
C GLU A 83 -17.36 2.94 4.51
N GLN A 84 -16.89 3.06 3.26
CA GLN A 84 -16.36 4.32 2.73
C GLN A 84 -17.44 5.39 2.55
N GLN A 85 -18.68 4.99 2.27
CA GLN A 85 -19.84 5.87 2.13
C GLN A 85 -20.61 6.05 3.45
N ALA A 86 -20.12 5.50 4.55
CA ALA A 86 -20.78 5.62 5.85
C ALA A 86 -20.90 7.08 6.28
N LYS A 87 -22.09 7.48 6.72
CA LYS A 87 -22.34 8.82 7.27
C LYS A 87 -22.15 8.76 8.78
N MET A 88 -21.51 9.78 9.35
CA MET A 88 -21.39 9.90 10.81
C MET A 88 -22.67 10.49 11.38
N VAL A 89 -23.40 9.70 12.16
CA VAL A 89 -24.62 10.13 12.85
C VAL A 89 -24.38 10.16 14.36
N VAL A 90 -25.05 11.07 15.07
CA VAL A 90 -25.04 11.08 16.54
C VAL A 90 -25.83 9.87 17.03
N ALA A 91 -25.25 9.12 17.96
CA ALA A 91 -25.87 7.95 18.55
C ALA A 91 -27.12 8.33 19.35
N GLU A 92 -28.08 7.42 19.44
CA GLU A 92 -29.29 7.64 20.22
C GLU A 92 -28.99 7.91 21.70
N GLU A 93 -29.90 8.65 22.35
CA GLU A 93 -29.76 9.02 23.75
C GLU A 93 -29.69 7.77 24.64
N GLY A 94 -28.59 7.63 25.39
CA GLY A 94 -28.33 6.46 26.24
C GLY A 94 -27.53 5.33 25.58
N ALA A 95 -27.13 5.49 24.32
CA ALA A 95 -26.17 4.61 23.66
C ALA A 95 -24.82 4.58 24.42
N THR A 96 -24.24 3.39 24.52
CA THR A 96 -22.90 3.20 25.10
C THR A 96 -21.85 3.18 24.00
N ILE A 97 -20.66 3.69 24.27
CA ILE A 97 -19.52 3.62 23.35
C ILE A 97 -19.22 2.16 23.00
N GLN A 98 -19.09 1.88 21.70
CA GLN A 98 -18.64 0.60 21.17
C GLN A 98 -17.32 0.76 20.41
N LYS A 99 -16.70 -0.38 20.08
CA LYS A 99 -15.54 -0.37 19.18
C LYS A 99 -15.95 0.22 17.82
N ASP A 100 -15.07 1.01 17.22
CA ASP A 100 -15.25 1.76 15.96
C ASP A 100 -16.21 2.97 16.02
N ASP A 101 -16.78 3.28 17.19
CA ASP A 101 -17.50 4.54 17.43
C ASP A 101 -16.53 5.73 17.53
N PHE A 102 -17.05 6.92 17.25
CA PHE A 102 -16.36 8.19 17.40
C PHE A 102 -16.89 8.92 18.63
N ALA A 103 -16.11 9.00 19.69
CA ALA A 103 -16.49 9.77 20.88
C ALA A 103 -15.88 11.18 20.81
N VAL A 104 -16.69 12.21 21.03
CA VAL A 104 -16.21 13.57 21.27
C VAL A 104 -15.93 13.70 22.76
N ILE A 105 -14.66 13.79 23.13
CA ILE A 105 -14.23 13.77 24.53
C ILE A 105 -13.46 15.02 24.92
N ASP A 106 -13.63 15.42 26.18
CA ASP A 106 -12.65 16.25 26.89
C ASP A 106 -11.83 15.32 27.76
N PHE A 107 -10.52 15.49 27.80
CA PHE A 107 -9.67 14.71 28.70
C PHE A 107 -8.66 15.61 29.39
N ALA A 108 -8.35 15.29 30.63
CA ALA A 108 -7.30 15.93 31.42
C ALA A 108 -6.46 14.84 32.10
N GLY A 109 -5.25 14.67 31.59
CA GLY A 109 -4.24 13.73 32.08
C GLY A 109 -3.43 14.30 33.24
N SER A 110 -3.12 13.46 34.21
CA SER A 110 -2.26 13.78 35.35
C SER A 110 -1.37 12.60 35.70
N ILE A 111 -0.10 12.87 36.03
CA ILE A 111 0.86 11.89 36.54
C ILE A 111 1.13 12.25 37.99
N ASP A 112 0.94 11.30 38.91
CA ASP A 112 1.09 11.53 40.36
C ASP A 112 0.29 12.77 40.87
N GLY A 113 -0.88 13.00 40.28
CA GLY A 113 -1.75 14.14 40.61
C GLY A 113 -1.30 15.49 40.06
N LYS A 114 -0.25 15.53 39.22
CA LYS A 114 0.19 16.74 38.52
C LYS A 114 -0.20 16.69 37.04
N PRO A 115 -0.89 17.71 36.51
CA PRO A 115 -1.14 17.80 35.07
C PRO A 115 0.19 17.92 34.32
N PHE A 116 0.25 17.34 33.13
CA PHE A 116 1.41 17.41 32.25
C PHE A 116 1.03 18.01 30.89
N ASP A 117 2.02 18.59 30.21
CA ASP A 117 1.82 19.28 28.93
C ASP A 117 1.47 18.26 27.81
N GLY A 118 0.44 18.56 27.02
CA GLY A 118 -0.10 17.63 26.02
C GLY A 118 -1.03 16.54 26.57
N GLY A 119 -1.29 16.54 27.88
CA GLY A 119 -2.24 15.63 28.52
C GLY A 119 -3.69 16.13 28.54
N GLU A 120 -3.96 17.32 28.01
CA GLU A 120 -5.31 17.91 27.98
C GLU A 120 -5.84 18.10 26.56
N GLY A 121 -7.13 17.86 26.37
CA GLY A 121 -7.82 18.07 25.10
C GLY A 121 -9.29 18.42 25.34
N LYS A 122 -9.85 19.30 24.52
CA LYS A 122 -11.26 19.69 24.56
C LYS A 122 -11.93 19.42 23.21
N SER A 123 -13.13 18.86 23.26
CA SER A 123 -13.98 18.48 22.14
C SER A 123 -13.22 17.68 21.09
N TYR A 124 -12.35 16.77 21.56
CA TYR A 124 -11.47 15.98 20.71
C TYR A 124 -12.26 14.79 20.14
N PRO A 125 -12.38 14.63 18.81
CA PRO A 125 -13.00 13.47 18.21
C PRO A 125 -12.02 12.29 18.22
N LEU A 126 -12.32 11.26 19.02
CA LEU A 126 -11.52 10.04 19.12
C LEU A 126 -12.30 8.86 18.53
N GLN A 127 -11.69 8.16 17.56
CA GLN A 127 -12.19 6.87 17.10
C GLN A 127 -11.70 5.76 18.03
N ILE A 128 -12.65 5.03 18.62
CA ILE A 128 -12.38 3.95 19.57
C ILE A 128 -11.91 2.70 18.84
N GLY A 129 -10.72 2.21 19.18
CA GLY A 129 -10.06 1.10 18.50
C GLY A 129 -9.13 1.52 17.36
N SER A 130 -8.91 2.82 17.14
CA SER A 130 -7.96 3.31 16.12
C SER A 130 -6.50 3.17 16.54
N GLY A 131 -6.24 3.06 17.85
CA GLY A 131 -4.87 3.06 18.38
C GLY A 131 -4.19 4.43 18.25
N SER A 132 -4.97 5.49 18.08
CA SER A 132 -4.46 6.87 18.03
C SER A 132 -4.03 7.36 19.42
N PHE A 133 -4.58 6.77 20.47
CA PHE A 133 -4.23 7.05 21.87
C PHE A 133 -3.35 5.94 22.48
N ILE A 134 -2.93 6.17 23.72
CA ILE A 134 -2.17 5.21 24.50
C ILE A 134 -2.96 3.89 24.60
N PRO A 135 -2.32 2.72 24.36
CA PRO A 135 -2.98 1.43 24.50
C PRO A 135 -3.70 1.29 25.85
N GLY A 136 -4.94 0.81 25.83
CA GLY A 136 -5.78 0.67 27.02
C GLY A 136 -6.57 1.93 27.42
N PHE A 137 -6.33 3.09 26.78
CA PHE A 137 -7.16 4.28 26.99
C PHE A 137 -8.53 4.11 26.34
N GLU A 138 -8.53 3.77 25.05
CA GLU A 138 -9.74 3.61 24.23
C GLU A 138 -10.63 2.48 24.77
N ASP A 139 -10.03 1.38 25.23
CA ASP A 139 -10.76 0.21 25.77
C ASP A 139 -11.55 0.52 27.05
N GLN A 140 -11.06 1.44 27.89
CA GLN A 140 -11.74 1.83 29.13
C GLN A 140 -12.92 2.77 28.91
N LEU A 141 -13.00 3.40 27.74
CA LEU A 141 -14.15 4.22 27.36
C LEU A 141 -15.31 3.37 26.82
N ILE A 142 -15.04 2.14 26.38
CA ILE A 142 -16.07 1.22 25.89
C ILE A 142 -17.10 0.94 27.00
N GLY A 143 -18.38 1.12 26.69
CA GLY A 143 -19.48 0.94 27.63
C GLY A 143 -19.93 2.21 28.35
N ALA A 144 -19.18 3.31 28.27
CA ALA A 144 -19.59 4.61 28.83
C ALA A 144 -20.60 5.31 27.93
N LYS A 145 -21.41 6.23 28.48
CA LYS A 145 -22.45 6.96 27.74
C LYS A 145 -22.05 8.41 27.47
N ALA A 146 -22.75 9.05 26.53
CA ALA A 146 -22.68 10.50 26.38
C ALA A 146 -23.13 11.18 27.68
N GLY A 147 -22.33 12.13 28.15
CA GLY A 147 -22.48 12.84 29.43
C GLY A 147 -21.76 12.19 30.61
N ASP A 148 -21.17 11.00 30.47
CA ASP A 148 -20.46 10.34 31.57
C ASP A 148 -19.04 10.89 31.76
N ASP A 149 -18.63 10.99 33.02
CA ASP A 149 -17.25 11.23 33.43
C ASP A 149 -16.56 9.90 33.77
N VAL A 150 -15.57 9.53 32.97
CA VAL A 150 -14.80 8.29 33.13
C VAL A 150 -13.38 8.63 33.57
N THR A 151 -12.89 7.97 34.61
CA THR A 151 -11.47 8.08 35.01
C THR A 151 -10.72 6.88 34.47
N VAL A 152 -9.84 7.12 33.50
CA VAL A 152 -9.07 6.12 32.77
C VAL A 152 -7.65 6.08 33.32
N LYS A 153 -7.15 4.90 33.68
CA LYS A 153 -5.78 4.70 34.17
C LYS A 153 -4.97 3.93 33.14
N VAL A 154 -3.90 4.53 32.64
CA VAL A 154 -3.04 3.92 31.62
C VAL A 154 -1.57 4.12 31.94
N THR A 155 -0.76 3.20 31.45
CA THR A 155 0.70 3.30 31.54
C THR A 155 1.23 3.64 30.15
N PHE A 156 2.06 4.68 30.07
CA PHE A 156 2.71 5.04 28.82
C PHE A 156 3.71 3.94 28.40
N PRO A 157 3.79 3.61 27.10
CA PRO A 157 4.80 2.69 26.59
C PRO A 157 6.23 3.18 26.90
N GLU A 158 7.19 2.26 26.99
CA GLU A 158 8.60 2.62 27.19
C GLU A 158 9.18 3.41 26.00
N ASP A 159 8.68 3.16 24.78
CA ASP A 159 9.07 3.85 23.55
C ASP A 159 8.22 5.10 23.25
N TYR A 160 7.60 5.72 24.27
CA TYR A 160 6.77 6.90 24.03
C TYR A 160 7.59 8.10 23.54
N PHE A 161 7.02 8.88 22.62
CA PHE A 161 7.70 10.00 21.94
C PHE A 161 8.27 11.05 22.92
N VAL A 162 7.66 11.16 24.09
CA VAL A 162 8.10 12.04 25.18
C VAL A 162 8.77 11.19 26.25
N ALA A 163 10.10 11.25 26.32
CA ALA A 163 10.91 10.49 27.29
C ALA A 163 10.52 10.76 28.75
N GLU A 164 9.94 11.93 29.04
CA GLU A 164 9.48 12.28 30.39
C GLU A 164 8.19 11.56 30.81
N LEU A 165 7.43 11.02 29.85
CA LEU A 165 6.17 10.30 30.07
C LEU A 165 6.33 8.79 29.91
N ALA A 166 7.34 8.34 29.17
CA ALA A 166 7.63 6.93 28.93
C ALA A 166 7.68 6.09 30.23
N GLY A 167 6.92 4.98 30.26
CA GLY A 167 6.87 4.06 31.39
C GLY A 167 6.16 4.58 32.65
N LYS A 168 5.57 5.78 32.64
CA LYS A 168 4.85 6.33 33.78
C LYS A 168 3.36 5.97 33.74
N GLU A 169 2.77 5.84 34.91
CA GLU A 169 1.32 5.71 35.07
C GLU A 169 0.67 7.09 35.08
N ALA A 170 -0.38 7.25 34.28
CA ALA A 170 -1.19 8.46 34.22
C ALA A 170 -2.66 8.15 34.44
N GLU A 171 -3.32 9.08 35.12
CA GLU A 171 -4.77 9.10 35.30
C GLU A 171 -5.35 10.20 34.41
N PHE A 172 -6.27 9.82 33.53
CA PHE A 172 -6.99 10.73 32.66
C PHE A 172 -8.44 10.82 33.13
N LYS A 173 -8.88 12.04 33.40
CA LYS A 173 -10.31 12.32 33.62
C LYS A 173 -10.91 12.70 32.29
N THR A 174 -11.78 11.84 31.77
CA THR A 174 -12.36 11.97 30.45
C THR A 174 -13.87 12.20 30.56
N HIS A 175 -14.35 13.31 30.02
CA HIS A 175 -15.76 13.62 29.88
C HIS A 175 -16.20 13.33 28.46
N ILE A 176 -17.26 12.54 28.29
CA ILE A 176 -17.80 12.20 26.97
C ILE A 176 -18.92 13.18 26.64
N HIS A 177 -18.75 14.03 25.64
CA HIS A 177 -19.80 14.96 25.20
C HIS A 177 -20.83 14.26 24.33
N ASP A 178 -20.36 13.59 23.30
CA ASP A 178 -21.20 13.06 22.23
C ASP A 178 -20.58 11.78 21.67
N ILE A 179 -21.43 10.85 21.25
CA ILE A 179 -21.01 9.59 20.63
C ILE A 179 -21.57 9.61 19.22
N LYS A 180 -20.70 9.50 18.22
CA LYS A 180 -21.06 9.37 16.83
C LYS A 180 -20.79 7.96 16.37
N ARG A 181 -21.70 7.40 15.57
CA ARG A 181 -21.53 6.09 14.94
C ARG A 181 -21.48 6.24 13.44
N LYS A 182 -20.75 5.32 12.80
CA LYS A 182 -20.85 5.14 11.35
C LYS A 182 -22.18 4.46 11.07
N GLU A 183 -23.12 5.20 10.49
CA GLU A 183 -24.32 4.61 9.92
C GLU A 183 -23.99 4.15 8.51
N LEU A 184 -24.03 2.83 8.33
CA LEU A 184 -23.81 2.21 7.05
C LEU A 184 -25.10 2.34 6.23
N PRO A 185 -25.05 2.94 5.03
CA PRO A 185 -26.23 3.03 4.19
C PRO A 185 -26.74 1.62 3.85
N GLU A 186 -28.06 1.47 3.76
CA GLU A 186 -28.66 0.20 3.35
C GLU A 186 -28.23 -0.14 1.92
N LEU A 187 -27.93 -1.42 1.68
CA LEU A 187 -27.56 -1.92 0.37
C LEU A 187 -28.81 -2.02 -0.52
N ASN A 188 -29.19 -0.89 -1.11
CA ASN A 188 -30.34 -0.75 -1.99
C ASN A 188 -29.97 0.00 -3.30
N ASP A 189 -30.96 0.22 -4.16
CA ASP A 189 -30.76 0.92 -5.43
C ASP A 189 -30.40 2.41 -5.24
N GLU A 190 -30.77 3.03 -4.12
CA GLU A 190 -30.35 4.40 -3.78
C GLU A 190 -28.85 4.44 -3.45
N PHE A 191 -28.34 3.46 -2.69
CA PHE A 191 -26.92 3.32 -2.43
C PHE A 191 -26.13 3.10 -3.72
N ALA A 192 -26.63 2.27 -4.65
CA ALA A 192 -25.99 2.08 -5.95
C ALA A 192 -25.85 3.40 -6.71
N LYS A 193 -26.88 4.26 -6.68
CA LYS A 193 -26.88 5.58 -7.32
C LYS A 193 -25.99 6.61 -6.62
N GLU A 194 -25.90 6.58 -5.29
CA GLU A 194 -25.02 7.48 -4.52
C GLU A 194 -23.55 7.06 -4.65
N ALA A 195 -23.26 5.76 -4.55
CA ALA A 195 -21.90 5.22 -4.51
C ALA A 195 -21.27 5.01 -5.90
N SER A 196 -22.09 4.98 -6.97
CA SER A 196 -21.63 4.63 -8.30
C SER A 196 -22.46 5.27 -9.42
N SER A 197 -22.13 4.98 -10.67
CA SER A 197 -22.91 5.40 -11.84
C SER A 197 -24.03 4.43 -12.21
N TYR A 198 -24.27 3.38 -11.41
CA TYR A 198 -25.29 2.36 -11.67
C TYR A 198 -26.64 2.73 -11.04
N GLU A 199 -27.73 2.27 -11.67
CA GLU A 199 -29.09 2.55 -11.19
C GLU A 199 -29.58 1.52 -10.16
N THR A 200 -29.03 0.31 -10.19
CA THR A 200 -29.44 -0.80 -9.32
C THR A 200 -28.25 -1.45 -8.62
N ILE A 201 -28.52 -2.05 -7.46
CA ILE A 201 -27.48 -2.78 -6.73
C ILE A 201 -27.02 -4.06 -7.46
N GLU A 202 -27.90 -4.67 -8.26
CA GLU A 202 -27.55 -5.84 -9.06
C GLU A 202 -26.51 -5.50 -10.14
N GLU A 203 -26.63 -4.34 -10.78
CA GLU A 203 -25.66 -3.85 -11.74
C GLU A 203 -24.30 -3.60 -11.09
N LEU A 204 -24.27 -2.96 -9.92
CA LEU A 204 -23.05 -2.74 -9.16
C LEU A 204 -22.37 -4.06 -8.77
N LYS A 205 -23.14 -5.04 -8.27
CA LYS A 205 -22.61 -6.38 -7.94
C LYS A 205 -22.05 -7.10 -9.16
N LYS A 206 -22.71 -7.01 -10.30
CA LYS A 206 -22.26 -7.64 -11.56
C LYS A 206 -20.98 -7.00 -12.08
N ASP A 207 -20.88 -5.68 -12.02
CA ASP A 207 -19.68 -4.95 -12.41
C ASP A 207 -18.50 -5.29 -11.49
N LEU A 208 -18.72 -5.31 -10.17
CA LEU A 208 -17.72 -5.74 -9.19
C LEU A 208 -17.22 -7.16 -9.47
N ARG A 209 -18.13 -8.11 -9.74
CA ARG A 209 -17.77 -9.47 -10.12
C ARG A 209 -16.86 -9.49 -11.34
N THR A 210 -17.26 -8.78 -12.40
CA THR A 210 -16.50 -8.71 -13.65
C THR A 210 -15.11 -8.13 -13.42
N LYS A 211 -15.00 -7.03 -12.67
CA LYS A 211 -13.70 -6.39 -12.34
C LYS A 211 -12.80 -7.31 -11.52
N MET A 212 -13.36 -7.99 -10.54
CA MET A 212 -12.61 -8.93 -9.71
C MET A 212 -12.17 -10.15 -10.52
N GLU A 213 -12.99 -10.65 -11.44
CA GLU A 213 -12.64 -11.74 -12.35
C GLU A 213 -11.54 -11.31 -13.34
N GLU A 214 -11.61 -10.08 -13.85
CA GLU A 214 -10.56 -9.52 -14.70
C GLU A 214 -9.23 -9.37 -13.93
N GLU A 215 -9.26 -8.85 -12.70
CA GLU A 215 -8.06 -8.72 -11.85
C GLU A 215 -7.48 -10.10 -11.51
N ALA A 216 -8.34 -11.05 -11.14
CA ALA A 216 -8.02 -12.45 -10.90
C ALA A 216 -7.35 -13.11 -12.12
N SER A 217 -7.82 -12.84 -13.33
CA SER A 217 -7.26 -13.40 -14.57
C SER A 217 -5.90 -12.81 -14.97
N ARG A 218 -5.56 -11.62 -14.46
CA ARG A 218 -4.29 -10.93 -14.72
C ARG A 218 -3.19 -11.29 -13.72
N ARG A 219 -3.55 -11.90 -12.60
CA ARG A 219 -2.61 -12.42 -11.59
C ARG A 219 -2.12 -13.80 -12.00
#